data_AF-A0A920S0T9-F1
#
_entry.id   AF-A0A920S0T9-F1
#
_cell.length_a   1.000
_cell.length_b   1.000
_cell.length_c   1.000
_cell.angle_alpha   90.00
_cell.angle_beta   90.00
_cell.angle_gamma   90.00
#
_symmetry.space_group_name_H-M   'P 1'
#
loop_
_entity.id
_entity.type
_entity.pdbx_description
1 polymer ?
#
loop_
_entity_poly.entity_id
_entity_poly.type
_entity_poly.pdbx_seq_one_letter_code
_entity_poly.pdbx_strand_id
1 'polypeptide(L)' 'MNLHSIAVYSDVDKNSKHVRKANESVHIGVQKLRIAIYLQIKKFEALKKKS' A
#
# COMPACT_ATOMS: atom_id res chain seq x y z
N MET A 1 21.24 6.10 3.81
CA MET A 1 20.05 6.82 3.30
C MET A 1 18.95 6.73 4.34
N ASN A 2 18.48 7.86 4.87
CA ASN A 2 17.28 7.93 5.72
C ASN A 2 16.05 8.13 4.84
N LEU A 3 15.65 7.10 4.10
CA LEU A 3 14.39 7.14 3.36
C LEU A 3 13.28 6.59 4.25
N HIS A 4 12.24 7.39 4.46
CA HIS A 4 10.99 6.94 5.04
C HIS A 4 10.15 6.27 3.95
N SER A 5 9.68 5.05 4.22
CA SER A 5 8.99 4.21 3.22
C SER A 5 7.63 3.76 3.73
N ILE A 6 6.63 3.86 2.85
CA ILE A 6 5.25 3.47 3.13
C ILE A 6 4.84 2.37 2.14
N ALA A 7 4.51 1.18 2.64
CA ALA A 7 4.01 0.07 1.83
C ALA A 7 2.49 0.15 1.68
N VAL A 8 1.96 -0.21 0.52
CA VAL A 8 0.52 -0.36 0.31
C VAL A 8 0.23 -1.79 -0.08
N TYR A 9 -0.73 -2.41 0.61
CA TYR A 9 -0.99 -3.85 0.46
C TYR A 9 -2.47 -4.18 0.55
N SER A 10 -2.85 -5.24 -0.15
CA SER A 10 -4.17 -5.89 -0.05
C SER A 10 -4.12 -7.08 0.90
N ASP A 11 -5.26 -7.66 1.26
CA ASP A 11 -5.34 -8.81 2.17
C ASP A 11 -4.46 -10.01 1.73
N VAL A 12 -4.28 -10.22 0.42
CA VAL A 12 -3.40 -11.29 -0.11
C VAL A 12 -1.92 -11.00 0.11
N ASP A 13 -1.55 -9.73 0.24
CA ASP A 13 -0.17 -9.26 0.35
C ASP A 13 0.21 -8.87 1.78
N LYS A 14 -0.66 -9.04 2.77
CA LYS A 14 -0.41 -8.68 4.18
C LYS A 14 0.89 -9.24 4.75
N ASN A 15 1.32 -10.40 4.26
CA ASN A 15 2.53 -11.09 4.68
C ASN A 15 3.65 -11.01 3.62
N SER A 16 3.60 -10.06 2.69
CA SER A 16 4.62 -9.88 1.67
C SER A 16 5.85 -9.15 2.22
N LYS A 17 7.02 -9.44 1.65
CA LYS A 17 8.31 -8.88 2.10
C LYS A 17 8.37 -7.35 2.05
N HIS A 18 7.70 -6.73 1.08
CA HIS A 18 7.66 -5.28 0.94
C HIS A 18 6.87 -4.60 2.06
N VAL A 19 5.84 -5.27 2.61
CA VAL A 19 5.04 -4.76 3.75
C VAL A 19 5.86 -4.77 5.03
N ARG A 20 6.55 -5.89 5.31
CA ARG A 20 7.36 -6.04 6.54
C ARG A 20 8.59 -5.14 6.60
N LYS A 21 9.07 -4.67 5.45
CA LYS A 21 10.30 -3.87 5.35
C LYS A 21 10.04 -2.37 5.33
N ALA A 22 8.80 -1.95 5.13
CA ALA A 22 8.45 -0.55 5.12
C ALA A 22 8.38 -0.01 6.55
N ASN A 23 8.61 1.29 6.70
CA ASN A 23 8.48 1.96 8.00
C ASN A 23 7.01 2.07 8.41
N GLU A 24 6.12 2.27 7.42
CA GLU A 24 4.68 2.31 7.60
C GLU A 24 3.98 1.44 6.56
N SER A 25 2.73 1.08 6.83
CA SER A 25 1.94 0.30 5.88
C SER A 25 0.46 0.71 5.86
N VAL A 26 -0.14 0.67 4.67
CA VAL A 26 -1.54 1.04 4.43
C VAL A 26 -2.27 -0.14 3.80
N HIS A 27 -3.33 -0.57 4.47
CA HIS A 27 -4.21 -1.63 3.99
C HIS A 27 -5.28 -1.08 3.04
N ILE A 28 -5.40 -1.64 1.84
CA ILE A 28 -6.39 -1.22 0.82
C ILE A 28 -7.56 -2.20 0.62
N GLY A 29 -7.62 -3.29 1.39
CA GLY A 29 -8.73 -4.25 1.44
C GLY A 29 -8.71 -5.34 0.38
N VAL A 30 -9.86 -5.99 0.17
CA VAL A 30 -10.11 -6.96 -0.91
C VAL A 30 -10.83 -6.26 -2.07
N GLN A 31 -10.34 -6.40 -3.29
CA GLN A 31 -11.14 -6.12 -4.49
C GLN A 31 -11.19 -7.35 -5.39
N LYS A 32 -12.30 -7.47 -6.12
CA LYS A 32 -12.64 -8.60 -6.99
C LYS A 32 -11.56 -8.89 -8.06
N LEU A 33 -10.77 -7.88 -8.43
CA LEU A 33 -9.62 -7.97 -9.32
C LEU A 33 -8.35 -7.48 -8.62
N ARG A 34 -7.36 -8.36 -8.51
CA ARG A 34 -6.05 -8.07 -7.85
C ARG A 34 -5.34 -6.86 -8.48
N ILE A 35 -5.41 -6.68 -9.79
CA ILE A 35 -4.81 -5.52 -10.47
C ILE A 35 -5.61 -4.24 -10.18
N ALA A 36 -6.94 -4.34 -10.11
CA ALA A 36 -7.80 -3.18 -9.94
C ALA A 36 -7.59 -2.49 -8.58
N ILE A 37 -7.11 -3.19 -7.56
CA ILE A 37 -6.83 -2.59 -6.25
C ILE A 37 -5.59 -1.70 -6.25
N TYR A 38 -4.56 -2.09 -7.01
CA TYR A 38 -3.32 -1.34 -7.15
C TYR A 38 -3.40 -0.26 -8.24
N LEU A 39 -4.36 -0.33 -9.16
CA LEU A 39 -4.55 0.67 -10.22
C LEU A 39 -5.38 1.90 -9.79
N GLN A 40 -5.86 1.96 -8.55
CA GLN A 40 -6.73 3.03 -8.08
C GLN A 40 -5.93 4.29 -7.68
N ILE A 41 -5.50 5.08 -8.67
CA ILE A 41 -4.71 6.31 -8.47
C ILE A 41 -5.33 7.25 -7.40
N LYS A 42 -6.65 7.43 -7.43
CA LYS A 42 -7.36 8.30 -6.46
C LYS A 42 -7.20 7.86 -4.99
N LYS A 43 -7.07 6.56 -4.71
CA LYS A 43 -6.85 6.06 -3.34
C LYS A 43 -5.43 6.40 -2.86
N PHE A 44 -4.44 6.38 -3.76
CA PHE A 44 -3.06 6.70 -3.42
C PHE A 44 -2.82 8.20 -3.22
N GLU A 45 -3.54 9.07 -3.94
CA GLU A 45 -3.41 10.53 -3.75
C GLU A 45 -3.86 10.98 -2.35
N ALA A 46 -4.85 10.31 -1.76
CA ALA A 46 -5.27 10.58 -0.39
C ALA A 46 -4.17 10.25 0.64
N LEU A 47 -3.26 9.33 0.32
CA LEU A 47 -2.13 8.97 1.18
C LEU A 47 -1.00 10.00 1.10
N LYS A 48 -0.80 10.62 -0.07
CA LYS A 48 0.22 11.66 -0.26
C LYS A 48 -0.04 12.94 0.53
N LYS A 49 -1.30 13.28 0.81
CA LYS A 49 -1.67 14.51 1.54
C LYS A 49 -1.39 14.46 3.04
N LYS A 50 -0.99 13.31 3.59
CA LYS A 50 -0.77 13.12 5.03
C LYS A 50 0.71 13.09 5.45
N SER A 51 1.64 13.29 4.52
CA SER A 51 3.09 13.32 4.79
C SER A 51 3.65 14.73 4.79
#